data_AF-A0A0Q6TCB4-F1
#
_entry.id   AF-A0A0Q6TCB4-F1
#
_cell.length_a   1.000
_cell.length_b   1.000
_cell.length_c   1.000
_cell.angle_alpha   90.00
_cell.angle_beta   90.00
_cell.angle_gamma   90.00
#
_symmetry.space_group_name_H-M   'P 1'
#
loop_
_entity.id
_entity.type
_entity.pdbx_description
1 polymer ?
#
loop_
_entity_poly.entity_id
_entity_poly.type
_entity_poly.pdbx_seq_one_letter_code
_entity_poly.pdbx_strand_id
1 'polypeptide(L)' 'MNTTTETLTVEQAYRAMLAFLAREVELTECSDLADLLAGYRLDGAGRTSDPALWDEWMEAVEKARTHKPD' A
#
# COMPACT_ATOMS: atom_id res chain seq x y z
N MET A 1 -6.12 10.43 25.24
CA MET A 1 -6.55 9.75 24.00
C MET A 1 -6.01 8.34 24.08
N ASN A 2 -6.87 7.33 24.11
CA ASN A 2 -6.43 5.93 24.14
C ASN A 2 -5.97 5.60 22.72
N THR A 3 -4.66 5.60 22.49
CA THR A 3 -4.09 5.17 21.21
C THR A 3 -4.20 3.66 21.12
N THR A 4 -5.27 3.17 20.49
CA THR A 4 -5.34 1.77 20.08
C THR A 4 -4.24 1.56 19.04
N THR A 5 -3.17 0.85 19.39
CA THR A 5 -2.12 0.46 18.45
C THR A 5 -2.65 -0.69 17.58
N GLU A 6 -3.45 -0.36 16.58
CA GLU A 6 -3.89 -1.29 15.55
C GLU A 6 -2.66 -1.69 14.71
N THR A 7 -2.26 -2.96 14.77
CA THR A 7 -1.12 -3.48 14.00
C THR A 7 -1.65 -4.24 12.79
N LEU A 8 -1.26 -3.82 11.59
CA LEU A 8 -1.59 -4.52 10.34
C LEU A 8 -0.50 -5.53 9.99
N THR A 9 -0.88 -6.65 9.39
CA THR A 9 0.08 -7.48 8.64
C THR A 9 0.61 -6.70 7.43
N VAL A 10 1.74 -7.12 6.89
CA VAL A 10 2.34 -6.47 5.70
C VAL A 10 1.37 -6.47 4.51
N GLU A 11 0.61 -7.55 4.33
CA GLU A 11 -0.42 -7.67 3.30
C GLU A 11 -1.61 -6.75 3.55
N GLN A 12 -2.06 -6.65 4.81
CA GLN A 12 -3.14 -5.73 5.18
C GLN A 12 -2.73 -4.27 4.98
N ALA A 13 -1.47 -3.93 5.30
CA ALA A 13 -0.92 -2.60 5.05
C ALA A 13 -0.85 -2.29 3.54
N TYR A 14 -0.46 -3.27 2.71
CA TYR A 14 -0.46 -3.12 1.26
C TYR A 14 -1.88 -2.89 0.71
N ARG A 15 -2.85 -3.71 1.15
CA ARG A 15 -4.27 -3.54 0.79
C ARG A 15 -4.82 -2.18 1.23
N ALA A 16 -4.46 -1.73 2.43
CA ALA A 16 -4.87 -0.42 2.93
C ALA A 16 -4.29 0.72 2.10
N MET A 17 -3.02 0.62 1.70
CA MET A 17 -2.36 1.58 0.80
C MET A 17 -3.07 1.65 -0.56
N LEU A 18 -3.38 0.51 -1.18
CA LEU A 18 -4.11 0.49 -2.45
C LEU A 18 -5.52 1.07 -2.34
N ALA A 19 -6.25 0.74 -1.27
CA ALA A 19 -7.59 1.28 -1.03
C ALA A 19 -7.56 2.81 -0.86
N PHE A 20 -6.53 3.33 -0.18
CA PHE A 20 -6.33 4.77 -0.03
C PHE A 20 -6.06 5.44 -1.39
N LEU A 21 -5.12 4.91 -2.19
CA LEU A 21 -4.81 5.46 -3.51
C LEU A 21 -6.00 5.38 -4.49
N ALA A 22 -6.78 4.29 -4.45
CA ALA A 22 -7.97 4.15 -5.27
C ALA A 22 -8.98 5.28 -5.00
N ARG A 23 -9.21 5.61 -3.72
CA ARG A 23 -10.06 6.74 -3.33
C ARG A 23 -9.52 8.06 -3.88
N GLU A 24 -8.21 8.30 -3.82
CA GLU A 24 -7.63 9.55 -4.34
C GLU A 24 -7.76 9.66 -5.86
N VAL A 25 -7.63 8.56 -6.60
CA VAL A 25 -7.92 8.52 -8.05
C VAL A 25 -9.38 8.92 -8.32
N GLU A 26 -10.32 8.35 -7.57
CA GLU A 26 -11.76 8.68 -7.71
C GLU A 26 -12.06 10.15 -7.41
N LEU A 27 -11.36 10.76 -6.44
CA LEU A 27 -11.58 12.15 -6.05
C LEU A 27 -10.91 13.17 -6.98
N THR A 28 -9.76 12.82 -7.56
CA THR A 28 -8.92 13.74 -8.33
C THR A 28 -9.01 13.53 -9.84
N GLU A 29 -9.57 12.39 -10.27
CA GLU A 29 -9.59 11.93 -11.67
C GLU A 29 -8.18 11.88 -12.30
N CYS A 30 -7.14 11.70 -11.47
CA CYS A 30 -5.75 11.68 -11.91
C CYS A 30 -5.43 10.40 -12.70
N SER A 31 -5.30 10.51 -14.02
CA SER A 31 -5.02 9.40 -14.92
C SER A 31 -3.68 8.73 -14.63
N ASP A 32 -2.64 9.51 -14.34
CA ASP A 32 -1.30 8.96 -14.09
C ASP A 32 -1.29 8.10 -12.82
N LEU A 33 -2.05 8.51 -11.79
CA LEU A 33 -2.21 7.73 -10.57
C LEU A 33 -3.06 6.48 -10.81
N ALA A 34 -4.08 6.55 -11.67
CA ALA A 34 -4.89 5.41 -12.06
C ALA A 34 -4.07 4.35 -12.82
N ASP A 35 -3.24 4.80 -13.77
CA ASP A 35 -2.35 3.93 -14.55
C ASP A 35 -1.29 3.29 -13.67
N LEU A 36 -0.72 4.05 -12.74
CA LEU A 36 0.16 3.51 -11.72
C LEU A 36 -0.57 2.41 -10.94
N LEU A 37 -1.71 2.71 -10.30
CA LEU A 37 -2.48 1.78 -9.47
C LEU A 37 -2.89 0.49 -10.22
N ALA A 38 -3.20 0.60 -11.51
CA ALA A 38 -3.52 -0.53 -12.37
C ALA A 38 -2.39 -1.57 -12.46
N GLY A 39 -1.14 -1.16 -12.26
CA GLY A 39 0.05 -2.01 -12.18
C GLY A 39 0.27 -2.70 -10.83
N TYR A 40 -0.31 -2.19 -9.74
CA TYR A 40 -0.15 -2.72 -8.38
C TYR A 40 -1.23 -3.76 -8.01
N ARG A 41 -1.98 -4.21 -9.02
CA ARG A 41 -3.20 -4.99 -8.86
C ARG A 41 -2.94 -6.29 -8.09
N LEU A 42 -3.87 -6.59 -7.19
CA LEU A 42 -3.79 -7.78 -6.35
C LEU A 42 -4.16 -9.05 -7.12
N ASP A 43 -3.47 -10.14 -6.81
CA ASP A 43 -3.87 -11.50 -7.13
C ASP A 43 -5.00 -11.97 -6.19
N GLY A 44 -5.46 -13.21 -6.38
CA GLY A 44 -6.49 -13.82 -5.52
C GLY A 44 -6.09 -13.99 -4.05
N ALA A 45 -4.80 -13.88 -3.71
CA ALA A 45 -4.28 -13.93 -2.34
C ALA A 45 -4.15 -12.53 -1.71
N GLY A 46 -4.24 -11.47 -2.50
CA GLY A 46 -4.10 -10.09 -2.04
C GLY A 46 -2.67 -9.58 -2.00
N ARG A 47 -1.80 -10.14 -2.83
CA ARG A 47 -0.45 -9.65 -3.09
C ARG A 47 -0.39 -9.11 -4.51
N THR A 48 0.57 -8.27 -4.83
CA THR A 48 0.85 -7.98 -6.25
C THR A 48 1.26 -9.27 -6.96
N SER A 49 0.79 -9.46 -8.19
CA SER A 49 1.24 -10.57 -9.05
C SER A 49 2.67 -10.39 -9.56
N ASP A 50 3.24 -9.20 -9.37
CA ASP A 50 4.61 -8.87 -9.76
C ASP A 50 5.56 -9.01 -8.55
N PRO A 51 6.50 -9.99 -8.58
CA PRO A 51 7.46 -10.19 -7.50
C PRO A 51 8.35 -8.96 -7.23
N ALA A 52 8.71 -8.18 -8.27
CA ALA A 52 9.58 -7.02 -8.11
C ALA A 52 8.88 -5.92 -7.31
N LEU A 53 7.60 -5.67 -7.60
CA LEU A 53 6.78 -4.73 -6.83
C LEU A 53 6.59 -5.18 -5.38
N TRP A 54 6.56 -6.49 -5.12
CA TRP A 54 6.46 -7.00 -3.76
C TRP A 54 7.76 -6.77 -2.98
N ASP A 55 8.91 -6.98 -3.60
CA ASP A 55 10.21 -6.71 -2.98
C ASP A 55 10.37 -5.21 -2.67
N GLU A 56 10.00 -4.33 -3.60
CA GLU A 56 9.97 -2.87 -3.37
C GLU A 56 9.04 -2.48 -2.21
N TRP A 57 7.88 -3.13 -2.09
CA TRP A 57 6.97 -2.92 -0.97
C TRP A 57 7.58 -3.37 0.37
N MET A 58 8.24 -4.54 0.40
CA MET A 58 8.93 -5.02 1.60
C MET A 58 10.04 -4.05 2.04
N GLU A 59 10.81 -3.48 1.10
CA GLU A 59 11.79 -2.45 1.41
C GLU A 59 11.16 -1.19 2.02
N ALA A 60 10.01 -0.74 1.48
CA ALA A 60 9.28 0.40 2.01
C ALA A 60 8.78 0.14 3.44
N VAL A 61 8.30 -1.08 3.72
CA VAL A 61 7.87 -1.51 5.05
C VAL A 61 9.04 -1.52 6.05
N GLU A 62 10.21 -2.03 5.66
CA GLU A 62 11.39 -2.00 6.51
C GLU A 62 11.88 -0.57 6.80
N LYS A 63 11.83 0.31 5.80
CA LYS A 63 12.10 1.75 5.99
C LYS A 63 11.12 2.38 6.99
N ALA A 64 9.82 2.07 6.89
CA ALA A 64 8.80 2.57 7.81
C ALA A 64 8.94 2.00 9.23
N ARG A 65 9.44 0.78 9.39
CA ARG A 65 9.72 0.17 10.70
C ARG A 65 10.95 0.76 11.37
N THR A 66 11.97 1.09 10.58
CA THR A 66 13.24 1.64 11.08
C THR A 66 13.17 3.14 11.35
N HIS A 67 12.35 3.88 10.59
CA HIS A 67 12.01 5.27 10.90
C HIS A 67 10.87 5.32 11.91
N LYS A 68 11.22 5.51 13.19
CA LYS A 68 10.24 5.95 14.17
C LYS A 68 9.83 7.38 13.81
N PRO A 69 8.55 7.69 13.55
CA PRO A 69 8.13 9.07 13.41
C PRO A 69 8.40 9.80 14.74
N ASP A 70 9.18 10.88 14.69
CA ASP A 70 9.39 11.80 15.81
C ASP A 70 8.07 12.45 16.26
#